data_AF-A0A0G4MHG2-F1
#
_entry.id   AF-A0A0G4MHG2-F1
#
_cell.length_a   1.000
_cell.length_b   1.000
_cell.length_c   1.000
_cell.angle_alpha   90.00
_cell.angle_beta   90.00
_cell.angle_gamma   90.00
#
_symmetry.space_group_name_H-M   'P 1'
#
loop_
_entity.id
_entity.type
_entity.pdbx_description
1 polymer ?
#
loop_
_entity_poly.entity_id
_entity_poly.type
_entity_poly.pdbx_seq_one_letter_code
_entity_poly.pdbx_strand_id
1 'polypeptide(L)'
;SNIPEIKVSENKEPEIPEEDDEPIEIGDEVYQPEQMKKILAHMLNTIPLGEHKVPIMGTYQNTSPGTDIVEYLQRNMGTTSISYAERIGQDLISNGFLRLIGNVGNSFANSSKMMYQWKTKAFQMAGVPENKKTLGRTF
;
A
#
# COMPACT_ATOMS: atom_id res chain seq x y z
N SER A 1 -7.74 -10.13 57.13
CA SER A 1 -6.86 -9.91 55.97
C SER A 1 -7.72 -9.82 54.72
N ASN A 2 -7.83 -8.62 54.14
CA ASN A 2 -8.69 -8.38 52.97
C ASN A 2 -7.79 -8.44 51.72
N ILE A 3 -8.00 -9.44 50.86
CA ILE A 3 -7.24 -9.61 49.62
C ILE A 3 -7.95 -8.78 48.55
N PRO A 4 -7.29 -7.82 47.89
CA PRO A 4 -7.92 -7.04 46.83
C PRO A 4 -8.03 -7.86 45.53
N GLU A 5 -9.23 -7.89 44.96
CA GLU A 5 -9.51 -8.42 43.62
C GLU A 5 -8.81 -7.54 42.56
N ILE A 6 -7.85 -8.14 41.85
CA ILE A 6 -7.21 -7.54 40.70
C ILE A 6 -8.21 -7.62 39.54
N LYS A 7 -8.82 -6.50 39.18
CA LYS A 7 -9.58 -6.37 37.94
C LYS A 7 -8.62 -6.55 36.77
N VAL A 8 -8.71 -7.71 36.12
CA VAL A 8 -8.04 -8.00 34.87
C VAL A 8 -8.57 -7.00 33.84
N SER A 9 -7.76 -6.01 33.49
CA SER A 9 -8.05 -5.10 32.39
C SER A 9 -8.12 -5.93 31.10
N GLU A 10 -9.30 -5.94 30.50
CA GLU A 10 -9.52 -6.41 29.14
C GLU A 10 -8.66 -5.55 28.20
N ASN A 11 -7.47 -6.05 27.88
CA ASN A 11 -6.73 -5.58 26.71
C ASN A 11 -7.55 -5.98 25.49
N LYS A 12 -8.45 -5.10 25.07
CA LYS A 12 -9.04 -5.11 23.74
C LYS A 12 -7.90 -4.82 22.77
N GLU A 13 -7.24 -5.87 22.30
CA GLU A 13 -6.49 -5.79 21.05
C GLU A 13 -7.46 -5.24 19.99
N PRO A 14 -7.04 -4.27 19.16
CA PRO A 14 -7.91 -3.78 18.10
C PRO A 14 -8.29 -4.96 17.22
N GLU A 15 -9.59 -5.22 17.08
CA GLU A 15 -10.15 -6.21 16.16
C GLU A 15 -9.64 -5.86 14.75
N ILE A 16 -8.60 -6.56 14.31
CA ILE A 16 -8.13 -6.52 12.93
C ILE A 16 -9.19 -7.29 12.13
N PRO A 17 -9.81 -6.70 11.11
CA PRO A 17 -10.86 -7.37 10.35
C PRO A 17 -10.36 -8.72 9.80
N GLU A 18 -11.20 -9.76 9.88
CA GLU A 18 -10.91 -11.13 9.39
C GLU A 18 -10.57 -11.21 7.88
N GLU A 19 -10.60 -10.10 7.14
CA GLU A 19 -10.12 -10.02 5.75
C GLU A 19 -8.60 -10.23 5.61
N ASP A 20 -7.84 -10.10 6.69
CA ASP A 20 -6.38 -10.25 6.67
C ASP A 20 -5.91 -11.71 6.63
N ASP A 21 -6.79 -12.71 6.67
CA ASP A 21 -6.40 -14.14 6.62
C ASP A 21 -6.52 -14.77 5.22
N GLU A 22 -7.13 -14.08 4.25
CA GLU A 22 -7.31 -14.63 2.91
C GLU A 22 -6.04 -14.52 2.06
N PRO A 23 -5.64 -15.58 1.34
CA PRO A 23 -4.55 -15.51 0.38
C PRO A 23 -4.86 -14.51 -0.75
N ILE A 24 -3.86 -13.71 -1.11
CA ILE A 24 -3.99 -12.64 -2.10
C ILE A 24 -3.26 -13.04 -3.37
N GLU A 25 -3.96 -12.98 -4.50
CA GLU A 25 -3.38 -13.22 -5.82
C GLU A 25 -2.86 -11.92 -6.44
N ILE A 26 -1.58 -11.91 -6.80
CA ILE A 26 -0.90 -10.82 -7.50
C ILE A 26 0.08 -11.43 -8.50
N GLY A 27 -0.03 -11.05 -9.78
CA GLY A 27 0.92 -11.47 -10.81
C GLY A 27 1.00 -12.98 -10.96
N ASP A 28 -0.14 -13.67 -11.05
CA ASP A 28 -0.21 -15.13 -11.17
C ASP A 28 0.41 -15.89 -9.97
N GLU A 29 0.80 -15.21 -8.88
CA GLU A 29 1.28 -15.79 -7.63
C GLU A 29 0.27 -15.57 -6.50
N VAL A 30 0.11 -16.57 -5.63
CA VAL A 30 -0.74 -16.50 -4.44
C VAL A 30 0.13 -16.29 -3.22
N TYR A 31 -0.03 -15.15 -2.56
CA TYR A 31 0.69 -14.77 -1.36
C TYR A 31 -0.17 -14.99 -0.12
N GLN A 32 0.42 -15.62 0.89
CA GLN A 32 -0.16 -15.62 2.23
C GLN A 32 -0.08 -14.19 2.82
N PRO A 33 -1.00 -13.82 3.71
CA PRO A 33 -1.02 -12.49 4.31
C PRO A 33 0.31 -12.03 4.91
N GLU A 34 1.06 -12.90 5.59
CA GLU A 34 2.36 -12.56 6.16
C GLU A 34 3.42 -12.27 5.10
N GLN A 35 3.32 -12.91 3.93
CA GLN A 35 4.19 -12.61 2.78
C GLN A 35 3.79 -11.27 2.18
N MET A 36 2.48 -11.05 1.99
CA MET A 36 1.96 -9.80 1.44
C MET A 36 2.32 -8.61 2.32
N LYS A 37 2.21 -8.74 3.65
CA LYS A 37 2.67 -7.77 4.64
C LYS A 37 4.12 -7.36 4.41
N LYS A 38 5.03 -8.33 4.25
CA LYS A 38 6.46 -8.06 4.03
C LYS A 38 6.70 -7.36 2.69
N ILE A 39 6.00 -7.79 1.64
CA ILE A 39 6.10 -7.19 0.31
C ILE A 39 5.61 -5.74 0.33
N LEU A 40 4.40 -5.47 0.86
CA LEU A 40 3.84 -4.12 0.97
C LEU A 40 4.68 -3.22 1.86
N ALA A 41 5.19 -3.73 2.99
CA ALA A 41 6.11 -2.98 3.83
C ALA A 41 7.38 -2.59 3.06
N HIS A 42 7.93 -3.49 2.24
CA HIS A 42 9.08 -3.18 1.41
C HIS A 42 8.74 -2.17 0.30
N MET A 43 7.60 -2.31 -0.37
CA MET A 43 7.10 -1.34 -1.36
C MET A 43 6.98 0.06 -0.76
N LEU A 44 6.26 0.22 0.35
CA LEU A 44 6.00 1.51 1.01
C LEU A 44 7.26 2.12 1.66
N ASN A 45 8.33 1.35 1.83
CA ASN A 45 9.63 1.84 2.30
C ASN A 45 10.58 2.21 1.15
N THR A 46 10.38 1.64 -0.04
CA THR A 46 11.32 1.76 -1.16
C THR A 46 10.81 2.70 -2.24
N ILE A 47 9.51 2.64 -2.56
CA ILE A 47 8.89 3.48 -3.59
C ILE A 47 8.70 4.88 -3.01
N PRO A 48 9.17 5.94 -3.71
CA PRO A 48 8.93 7.31 -3.27
C PRO A 48 7.43 7.60 -3.10
N LEU A 49 7.06 8.09 -1.92
CA LEU A 49 5.73 8.57 -1.60
C LEU A 49 5.74 10.10 -1.58
N GLY A 50 4.80 10.70 -2.29
CA GLY A 50 4.65 12.15 -2.33
C GLY A 50 3.20 12.61 -2.37
N GLU A 51 3.03 13.90 -2.56
CA GLU A 51 1.73 14.53 -2.75
C GLU A 51 1.44 14.74 -4.24
N HIS A 52 0.19 14.57 -4.65
CA HIS A 52 -0.25 14.90 -5.99
C HIS A 52 -1.50 15.78 -5.95
N LYS A 53 -1.42 16.95 -6.59
CA LYS A 53 -2.53 17.89 -6.68
C LYS A 53 -3.32 17.65 -7.96
N VAL A 54 -4.58 17.27 -7.79
CA VAL A 54 -5.55 17.15 -8.88
C VAL A 54 -6.41 18.43 -8.89
N PRO A 55 -6.49 19.14 -10.03
CA PRO A 55 -7.36 20.31 -10.14
C PRO A 55 -8.79 19.99 -9.67
N ILE A 56 -9.38 20.87 -8.87
CA ILE A 56 -10.74 20.76 -8.30
C ILE A 56 -10.89 19.64 -7.24
N MET A 57 -10.25 18.48 -7.40
CA MET A 57 -10.37 17.35 -6.48
C MET A 57 -9.46 17.45 -5.24
N GLY A 58 -8.48 18.34 -5.26
CA GLY A 58 -7.61 18.64 -4.11
C GLY A 58 -6.26 17.92 -4.16
N THR A 59 -5.63 17.78 -2.99
CA THR A 59 -4.31 17.16 -2.86
C THR A 59 -4.44 15.76 -2.28
N TYR A 60 -3.86 14.78 -2.97
CA TYR A 60 -3.76 13.40 -2.53
C TYR A 60 -2.38 13.16 -1.92
N GLN A 61 -2.36 12.58 -0.73
CA GLN A 61 -1.15 12.11 -0.05
C GLN A 61 -0.84 10.68 -0.46
N ASN A 62 0.38 10.23 -0.16
CA ASN A 62 0.83 8.85 -0.37
C ASN A 62 0.68 8.40 -1.82
N THR A 63 1.22 9.20 -2.73
CA THR A 63 1.11 8.95 -4.16
C THR A 63 2.47 8.61 -4.77
N SER A 64 2.44 7.74 -5.79
CA SER A 64 3.60 7.38 -6.59
C SER A 64 3.21 7.35 -8.07
N PRO A 65 4.11 7.74 -8.99
CA PRO A 65 3.86 7.56 -10.42
C PRO A 65 3.93 6.07 -10.79
N GLY A 66 3.23 5.68 -11.86
CA GLY A 66 3.24 4.30 -12.35
C GLY A 66 4.64 3.79 -12.70
N THR A 67 5.52 4.67 -13.18
CA THR A 67 6.92 4.34 -13.50
C THR A 67 7.71 3.85 -12.30
N ASP A 68 7.56 4.49 -11.14
CA ASP A 68 8.34 4.15 -9.94
C ASP A 68 7.86 2.82 -9.35
N ILE A 69 6.56 2.55 -9.45
CA ILE A 69 5.98 1.27 -9.06
C ILE A 69 6.50 0.16 -9.98
N VAL A 70 6.49 0.36 -11.31
CA VAL A 70 7.03 -0.63 -12.26
C VAL A 70 8.52 -0.87 -12.06
N GLU A 71 9.30 0.18 -11.82
CA GLU A 71 10.72 0.07 -11.52
C GLU A 71 10.98 -0.78 -10.27
N TYR A 72 10.20 -0.58 -9.20
CA TYR A 72 10.28 -1.43 -8.02
C TYR A 72 9.98 -2.89 -8.35
N LEU A 73 8.91 -3.16 -9.10
CA LEU A 73 8.48 -4.51 -9.44
C LEU A 73 9.55 -5.25 -10.25
N GLN A 74 10.18 -4.57 -11.21
CA GLN A 74 11.28 -5.14 -12.01
C GLN A 74 12.50 -5.48 -11.17
N ARG A 75 12.83 -4.63 -10.19
CA ARG A 75 14.02 -4.80 -9.34
C ARG A 75 13.83 -5.84 -8.23
N ASN A 76 12.62 -5.98 -7.69
CA ASN A 76 12.39 -6.70 -6.43
C ASN A 76 11.44 -7.89 -6.55
N MET A 77 10.59 -7.94 -7.58
CA MET A 77 9.62 -9.02 -7.80
C MET A 77 9.88 -9.80 -9.10
N GLY A 78 11.05 -9.61 -9.71
CA GLY A 78 11.49 -10.39 -10.86
C GLY A 78 10.61 -10.22 -12.11
N THR A 79 9.92 -9.08 -12.28
CA THR A 79 9.06 -8.89 -13.45
C THR A 79 9.89 -8.80 -14.72
N THR A 80 9.61 -9.71 -15.67
CA THR A 80 10.41 -9.90 -16.89
C THR A 80 10.02 -8.98 -18.04
N SER A 81 8.86 -8.31 -17.95
CA SER A 81 8.37 -7.39 -18.97
C SER A 81 7.52 -6.26 -18.37
N ILE A 82 7.38 -5.15 -19.11
CA ILE A 82 6.51 -4.04 -18.71
C ILE A 82 5.06 -4.51 -18.60
N SER A 83 4.57 -5.29 -19.58
CA SER A 83 3.20 -5.78 -19.58
C SER A 83 2.89 -6.65 -18.35
N TYR A 84 3.86 -7.45 -17.90
CA TYR A 84 3.69 -8.24 -16.68
C TYR A 84 3.70 -7.36 -15.42
N ALA A 85 4.58 -6.36 -15.35
CA ALA A 85 4.56 -5.39 -14.26
C ALA A 85 3.25 -4.59 -14.22
N GLU A 86 2.67 -4.27 -15.38
CA GLU A 86 1.37 -3.58 -15.46
C GLU A 86 0.21 -4.47 -14.99
N ARG A 87 0.26 -5.78 -15.26
CA ARG A 87 -0.70 -6.74 -14.69
C ARG A 87 -0.62 -6.76 -13.17
N ILE A 88 0.58 -6.85 -12.60
CA ILE A 88 0.77 -6.78 -11.14
C ILE A 88 0.24 -5.44 -10.58
N GLY A 89 0.53 -4.34 -11.25
CA GLY A 89 -0.01 -3.03 -10.86
C GLY A 89 -1.54 -2.99 -10.92
N GLN A 90 -2.15 -3.67 -11.89
CA GLN A 90 -3.59 -3.83 -11.99
C GLN A 90 -4.14 -4.66 -10.83
N ASP A 91 -3.46 -5.74 -10.45
CA ASP A 91 -3.85 -6.59 -9.32
C ASP A 91 -3.78 -5.82 -7.99
N LEU A 92 -2.76 -4.95 -7.82
CA LEU A 92 -2.68 -4.05 -6.65
C LEU A 92 -3.87 -3.07 -6.59
N ILE A 93 -4.35 -2.59 -7.74
CA ILE A 93 -5.57 -1.78 -7.80
C ILE A 93 -6.81 -2.63 -7.46
N SER A 94 -6.94 -3.82 -8.07
CA SER A 94 -8.09 -4.71 -7.87
C SER A 94 -8.23 -5.18 -6.43
N ASN A 95 -7.10 -5.45 -5.75
CA ASN A 95 -7.06 -5.81 -4.33
C ASN A 95 -7.24 -4.60 -3.38
N GLY A 96 -7.36 -3.39 -3.92
CA GLY A 96 -7.66 -2.17 -3.17
C GLY A 96 -6.44 -1.53 -2.49
N PHE A 97 -5.22 -1.93 -2.84
CA PHE A 97 -3.98 -1.32 -2.33
C PHE A 97 -3.65 -0.01 -3.03
N LEU A 98 -3.98 0.10 -4.32
CA LEU A 98 -3.76 1.28 -5.14
C LEU A 98 -5.07 1.86 -5.69
N ARG A 99 -5.04 3.15 -6.02
CA ARG A 99 -6.09 3.85 -6.75
C ARG A 99 -5.48 4.82 -7.74
N LEU A 100 -5.92 4.78 -9.00
CA LEU A 100 -5.61 5.83 -9.98
C LEU A 100 -6.27 7.15 -9.57
N ILE A 101 -5.50 8.24 -9.57
CA ILE A 101 -5.98 9.59 -9.22
C ILE A 101 -5.77 10.56 -10.39
N GLY A 102 -6.69 11.52 -10.53
CA GLY A 102 -6.60 12.57 -11.56
C GLY A 102 -7.07 12.16 -12.96
N ASN A 103 -7.35 10.88 -13.19
CA ASN A 103 -7.76 10.33 -14.47
C ASN A 103 -9.03 9.49 -14.33
N VAL A 104 -9.82 9.40 -15.40
CA VAL A 104 -11.00 8.53 -15.46
C VAL A 104 -10.57 7.09 -15.76
N GLY A 105 -11.15 6.13 -15.05
CA GLY A 105 -10.87 4.71 -15.21
C GLY A 105 -10.16 4.12 -13.99
N ASN A 106 -9.68 2.89 -14.14
CA ASN A 106 -9.03 2.15 -13.06
C ASN A 106 -7.86 1.28 -13.57
N SER A 107 -7.33 1.62 -14.74
CA SER A 107 -6.27 0.86 -15.37
C SER A 107 -4.90 1.28 -14.84
N PHE A 108 -4.08 0.30 -14.47
CA PHE A 108 -2.68 0.54 -14.19
C PHE A 108 -1.89 0.71 -15.49
N ALA A 109 -0.93 1.63 -15.51
CA ALA A 109 -0.07 1.90 -16.65
C ALA A 109 1.32 2.36 -16.20
N ASN A 110 2.35 1.89 -16.90
CA ASN A 110 3.73 2.34 -16.73
C ASN A 110 3.90 3.76 -17.29
N SER A 111 3.56 4.77 -16.51
CA SER A 111 3.60 6.17 -16.93
C SER A 111 3.91 7.10 -15.77
N SER A 112 4.83 8.05 -16.00
CA SER A 112 5.14 9.12 -15.05
C SER A 112 4.03 10.18 -14.94
N LYS A 113 3.04 10.13 -15.83
CA LYS A 113 1.86 11.02 -15.82
C LYS A 113 0.67 10.41 -15.10
N MET A 114 0.68 9.09 -14.89
CA MET A 114 -0.39 8.38 -14.19
C MET A 114 0.01 8.23 -12.74
N MET A 115 -0.77 8.82 -11.84
CA MET A 115 -0.47 8.84 -10.41
C MET A 115 -1.38 7.87 -9.67
N TYR A 116 -0.80 7.13 -8.74
CA TYR A 116 -1.50 6.13 -7.95
C TYR A 116 -1.38 6.46 -6.47
N GLN A 117 -2.52 6.55 -5.78
CA GLN A 117 -2.57 6.69 -4.33
C GLN A 117 -2.52 5.31 -3.68
N TRP A 118 -1.60 5.14 -2.74
CA TRP A 118 -1.59 4.03 -1.80
C TRP A 118 -2.74 4.20 -0.80
N LYS A 119 -3.59 3.19 -0.71
CA LYS A 119 -4.79 3.18 0.13
C LYS A 119 -4.45 2.75 1.55
N THR A 120 -5.26 3.16 2.52
CA THR A 120 -5.19 2.74 3.94
C THR A 120 -4.95 1.24 4.13
N LYS A 121 -5.64 0.40 3.33
CA LYS A 121 -5.45 -1.06 3.34
C LYS A 121 -3.99 -1.49 3.15
N ALA A 122 -3.25 -0.83 2.26
CA ALA A 122 -1.84 -1.16 2.02
C ALA A 122 -0.97 -0.89 3.26
N PHE A 123 -1.24 0.20 3.96
CA PHE A 123 -0.51 0.59 5.16
C PHE A 123 -0.85 -0.28 6.37
N GLN A 124 -2.15 -0.59 6.55
CA GLN A 124 -2.63 -1.51 7.59
C GLN A 124 -2.02 -2.90 7.41
N MET A 125 -2.13 -3.49 6.21
CA MET A 125 -1.56 -4.80 5.92
C MET A 125 -0.03 -4.83 6.06
N ALA A 126 0.66 -3.76 5.64
CA ALA A 126 2.10 -3.63 5.84
C ALA A 126 2.50 -3.44 7.32
N GLY A 127 1.57 -3.03 8.19
CA GLY A 127 1.87 -2.64 9.57
C GLY A 127 2.75 -1.39 9.66
N VAL A 128 2.62 -0.46 8.71
CA VAL A 128 3.40 0.79 8.67
C VAL A 128 2.47 2.01 8.69
N PRO A 129 2.88 3.15 9.29
CA PRO A 129 2.02 4.32 9.37
C PRO A 129 1.82 5.01 8.00
N GLU A 130 0.59 5.43 7.71
CA GLU A 130 0.23 6.17 6.48
C GLU A 130 0.97 7.49 6.34
N ASN A 131 1.15 8.20 7.44
CA ASN A 131 1.77 9.51 7.44
C ASN A 131 3.24 9.36 7.80
N LYS A 132 4.05 8.92 6.85
CA LYS A 132 5.46 9.32 6.87
C LYS A 132 5.48 10.82 6.57
N LYS A 133 5.25 11.64 7.60
CA LYS A 133 5.56 13.07 7.53
C LYS A 133 6.98 13.12 7.00
N THR A 134 7.17 13.61 5.78
CA THR A 134 8.47 14.03 5.29
C THR A 134 8.99 14.95 6.37
N LEU A 135 9.97 14.49 7.14
CA LEU A 135 10.70 15.32 8.08
C LEU A 135 11.18 16.50 7.25
N GLY A 136 10.50 17.63 7.39
CA GLY A 136 10.85 18.85 6.71
C GLY A 136 12.31 19.10 7.02
N ARG A 137 13.14 19.16 5.99
CA ARG A 137 14.47 19.73 6.13
C ARG A 137 14.24 21.19 6.52
N THR A 138 14.29 21.47 7.81
CA THR A 138 14.35 22.83 8.33
C THR A 138 15.68 23.39 7.86
N PHE A 139 15.62 24.45 7.03
CA PHE A 139 16.77 25.33 6.76
C PHE A 139 17.03 26.22 7.97
#